data_AF-A0A7G7YP11-F1
#
_entry.id   AF-A0A7G7YP11-F1
#
_cell.length_a   1.000
_cell.length_b   1.000
_cell.length_c   1.000
_cell.angle_alpha   90.00
_cell.angle_beta   90.00
_cell.angle_gamma   90.00
#
_symmetry.space_group_name_H-M   'P 1'
#
loop_
_entity.id
_entity.type
_entity.pdbx_description
1 polymer ?
#
loop_
_entity_poly.entity_id
_entity_poly.type
_entity_poly.pdbx_seq_one_letter_code
_entity_poly.pdbx_strand_id
1 'polypeptide(L)'
;MNTINGFLDSVSSVLKSSTGTGLDVLETNSVPSRVATKLFHADRVPARSADVARAISEVTGRAASESDMLTAEHFLLSLGFLR
;
A
#
# COMPACT_ATOMS: atom_id res chain seq x y z
N MET A 1 10.85 -18.30 3.63
CA MET A 1 11.57 -17.02 3.85
C MET A 1 11.85 -16.32 2.51
N ASN A 2 10.84 -15.76 1.82
CA ASN A 2 11.03 -14.99 0.56
C ASN A 2 9.97 -13.89 0.32
N THR A 3 8.96 -13.77 1.18
CA THR A 3 7.80 -12.91 0.93
C THR A 3 8.12 -11.42 1.04
N ILE A 4 8.99 -11.03 2.00
CA ILE A 4 9.36 -9.62 2.24
C ILE A 4 10.17 -9.04 1.07
N ASN A 5 11.10 -9.82 0.51
CA ASN A 5 11.87 -9.37 -0.65
C ASN A 5 10.98 -9.20 -1.90
N GLY A 6 9.99 -10.08 -2.09
CA GLY A 6 9.00 -9.93 -3.16
C GLY A 6 8.09 -8.71 -2.98
N PHE A 7 7.66 -8.43 -1.74
CA PHE A 7 6.89 -7.23 -1.44
C PHE A 7 7.66 -5.94 -1.77
N LEU A 8 8.90 -5.84 -1.29
CA LEU A 8 9.75 -4.68 -1.54
C LEU A 8 10.05 -4.50 -3.04
N ASP A 9 10.23 -5.60 -3.78
CA ASP A 9 10.46 -5.57 -5.22
C ASP A 9 9.21 -5.13 -6.00
N SER A 10 8.02 -5.65 -5.68
CA SER A 10 6.76 -5.20 -6.28
C SER A 10 6.46 -3.73 -5.98
N VAL A 11 6.65 -3.30 -4.72
CA VAL A 11 6.49 -1.90 -4.32
C VAL A 11 7.49 -1.02 -5.07
N SER A 12 8.76 -1.40 -5.09
CA SER A 12 9.80 -0.68 -5.85
C SER A 12 9.49 -0.60 -7.34
N SER A 13 9.00 -1.67 -7.95
CA SER A 13 8.66 -1.74 -9.38
C SER A 13 7.49 -0.81 -9.74
N VAL A 14 6.41 -0.82 -8.95
CA VAL A 14 5.27 0.09 -9.13
C VAL A 14 5.70 1.55 -8.95
N LEU A 15 6.47 1.86 -7.90
CA LEU A 15 6.95 3.22 -7.67
C LEU A 15 7.89 3.69 -8.79
N LYS A 16 8.80 2.82 -9.25
CA LYS A 16 9.70 3.12 -10.37
C LYS A 16 8.93 3.33 -11.68
N SER A 17 7.82 2.61 -11.87
CA SER A 17 6.96 2.81 -13.03
C SER A 17 6.12 4.09 -12.97
N SER A 18 5.75 4.56 -11.77
CA SER A 18 4.91 5.76 -11.60
C SER A 18 5.70 7.06 -11.42
N THR A 19 6.98 7.00 -11.04
CA THR A 19 7.81 8.18 -10.79
C THR A 19 9.18 8.02 -11.46
N GLY A 20 9.36 8.64 -12.63
CA GLY A 20 10.62 8.68 -13.38
C GLY A 20 11.78 9.44 -12.69
N THR A 21 11.61 9.81 -11.43
CA THR A 21 12.60 10.47 -10.57
C THR A 21 12.82 9.57 -9.35
N GLY A 22 13.81 8.69 -9.44
CA GLY A 22 14.14 7.77 -8.36
C GLY A 22 14.47 8.50 -7.04
N LEU A 23 14.06 7.86 -5.95
CA LEU A 23 14.65 7.94 -4.61
C LEU A 23 14.37 9.12 -3.67
N ASP A 24 13.88 10.29 -4.10
CA ASP A 24 13.61 11.38 -3.13
C ASP A 24 12.23 11.25 -2.43
N VAL A 25 11.31 10.46 -3.03
CA VAL A 25 9.98 10.11 -2.46
C VAL A 25 10.05 8.87 -1.57
N LEU A 26 11.23 8.60 -1.01
CA LEU A 26 11.30 8.07 0.36
C LEU A 26 11.09 9.19 1.38
N GLU A 27 10.43 10.29 1.00
CA GLU A 27 9.71 11.20 1.88
C GLU A 27 8.55 10.44 2.56
N THR A 28 8.94 9.58 3.51
CA THR A 28 8.33 9.46 4.83
C THR A 28 6.81 9.30 4.87
N ASN A 29 6.31 8.07 5.03
CA ASN A 29 4.94 7.78 5.52
C ASN A 29 3.74 8.03 4.59
N SER A 30 3.84 7.85 3.27
CA SER A 30 2.62 7.85 2.45
C SER A 30 1.64 6.76 2.93
N VAL A 31 0.41 7.17 3.25
CA VAL A 31 -0.68 6.32 3.76
C VAL A 31 -0.85 5.03 2.95
N PRO A 32 -0.91 5.05 1.59
CA PRO A 32 -1.03 3.83 0.78
C PRO A 32 0.10 2.81 1.01
N SER A 33 1.35 3.25 1.13
CA SER A 33 2.48 2.34 1.39
C SER A 33 2.39 1.71 2.78
N ARG A 34 2.02 2.49 3.80
CA ARG A 34 1.82 1.99 5.17
C ARG A 34 0.66 1.00 5.24
N VAL A 35 -0.41 1.26 4.50
CA VAL A 35 -1.57 0.35 4.36
C VAL A 35 -1.15 -0.96 3.70
N ALA A 36 -0.39 -0.91 2.61
CA ALA A 36 0.10 -2.10 1.93
C ALA A 36 1.01 -2.94 2.83
N THR A 37 1.96 -2.31 3.53
CA THR A 37 2.82 -2.99 4.51
C THR A 37 1.99 -3.62 5.63
N LYS A 38 0.97 -2.91 6.13
CA LYS A 38 0.13 -3.44 7.20
C LYS A 38 -0.69 -4.66 6.76
N LEU A 39 -1.30 -4.59 5.59
CA LEU A 39 -2.04 -5.71 5.01
C LEU A 39 -1.13 -6.91 4.75
N PHE A 40 0.09 -6.66 4.29
CA PHE A 40 1.10 -7.68 4.07
C PHE A 40 1.53 -8.36 5.38
N HIS A 41 1.85 -7.58 6.42
CA HIS A 41 2.21 -8.11 7.74
C HIS A 41 1.05 -8.86 8.43
N ALA A 42 -0.19 -8.56 8.06
CA ALA A 42 -1.37 -9.24 8.57
C ALA A 42 -1.76 -10.49 7.75
N ASP A 43 -0.96 -10.89 6.74
CA ASP A 43 -1.28 -11.96 5.78
C ASP A 43 -2.67 -11.77 5.12
N ARG A 44 -3.06 -10.51 4.91
CA ARG A 44 -4.36 -10.09 4.34
C ARG A 44 -4.27 -9.78 2.84
N VAL A 45 -3.24 -10.29 2.16
CA VAL A 45 -3.04 -10.10 0.72
C VAL A 45 -3.45 -11.39 -0.01
N PRO A 46 -4.36 -11.35 -1.00
CA PRO A 46 -5.03 -10.16 -1.55
C PRO A 46 -6.10 -9.60 -0.60
N ALA A 47 -6.08 -8.28 -0.42
CA ALA A 47 -6.97 -7.53 0.45
C ALA A 47 -8.28 -7.18 -0.24
N ARG A 48 -9.34 -7.01 0.55
CA ARG A 48 -10.63 -6.43 0.11
C ARG A 48 -10.73 -4.97 0.53
N SER A 49 -11.60 -4.19 -0.11
CA SER A 49 -11.88 -2.79 0.27
C SER A 49 -12.16 -2.58 1.77
N ALA A 50 -12.84 -3.53 2.42
CA ALA A 50 -13.07 -3.49 3.87
C ALA A 50 -11.78 -3.62 4.71
N ASP A 51 -10.82 -4.42 4.25
CA ASP A 51 -9.51 -4.56 4.88
C ASP A 51 -8.65 -3.31 4.63
N VAL A 52 -8.77 -2.68 3.44
CA VAL A 52 -8.13 -1.40 3.13
C VAL A 52 -8.65 -0.29 4.04
N ALA A 53 -9.96 -0.15 4.18
CA ALA A 53 -10.56 0.85 5.06
C ALA A 53 -10.09 0.67 6.52
N ARG A 54 -10.07 -0.57 7.01
CA ARG A 54 -9.54 -0.90 8.34
C ARG A 54 -8.07 -0.52 8.46
N ALA A 55 -7.24 -0.91 7.50
CA ALA A 55 -5.82 -0.61 7.51
C ALA A 55 -5.55 0.90 7.45
N ILE A 56 -6.29 1.67 6.65
CA ILE A 56 -6.22 3.15 6.62
C ILE A 56 -6.52 3.71 7.99
N SER A 57 -7.61 3.26 8.62
CA SER A 57 -8.00 3.77 9.93
C SER A 57 -6.98 3.47 11.01
N GLU A 58 -6.38 2.29 10.98
CA GLU A 58 -5.35 1.94 11.96
C GLU A 58 -4.00 2.62 11.68
N VAL A 59 -3.71 2.99 10.43
CA VAL A 59 -2.48 3.69 10.02
C VAL A 59 -2.55 5.19 10.32
N THR A 60 -3.72 5.79 10.11
CA THR A 60 -3.96 7.24 10.20
C THR A 60 -4.58 7.66 11.53
N GLY A 61 -5.14 6.71 12.31
CA GLY A 61 -5.85 6.98 13.55
C GLY A 61 -7.19 7.70 13.36
N ARG A 62 -7.68 7.83 12.12
CA ARG A 62 -8.95 8.49 11.76
C ARG A 62 -9.80 7.59 10.86
N ALA A 63 -11.08 7.92 10.70
CA ALA A 63 -11.91 7.21 9.72
C ALA A 63 -11.31 7.35 8.31
N ALA A 64 -11.33 6.27 7.53
CA ALA A 64 -10.87 6.30 6.15
C ALA A 64 -11.74 7.27 5.34
N SER A 65 -11.13 8.31 4.78
CA SER A 65 -11.78 9.19 3.82
C SER A 65 -11.95 8.46 2.48
N GLU A 66 -12.95 8.83 1.69
CA GLU A 66 -13.16 8.31 0.34
C GLU A 66 -11.92 8.56 -0.56
N SER A 67 -11.30 9.73 -0.41
CA SER A 67 -10.02 10.07 -1.09
C SER A 67 -8.87 9.14 -0.69
N ASP A 68 -8.80 8.78 0.59
CA ASP A 68 -7.75 7.90 1.13
C ASP A 68 -7.98 6.47 0.65
N MET A 69 -9.24 6.03 0.61
CA MET A 69 -9.64 4.74 0.05
C MET A 69 -9.27 4.63 -1.42
N LEU A 70 -9.67 5.58 -2.26
CA LEU A 70 -9.35 5.60 -3.70
C LEU A 70 -7.83 5.53 -3.94
N THR A 71 -7.06 6.31 -3.18
CA THR A 71 -5.60 6.33 -3.32
C THR A 71 -4.97 5.00 -2.90
N ALA A 72 -5.41 4.43 -1.77
CA ALA A 72 -4.89 3.17 -1.27
C ALA A 72 -5.30 1.98 -2.14
N GLU A 73 -6.56 1.91 -2.59
CA GLU A 73 -7.05 0.87 -3.48
C GLU A 73 -6.34 0.90 -4.83
N HIS A 74 -6.16 2.08 -5.42
CA HIS A 74 -5.41 2.21 -6.68
C HIS A 74 -3.96 1.74 -6.53
N PHE A 75 -3.32 2.08 -5.42
CA PHE A 75 -1.96 1.62 -5.12
C PHE A 75 -1.88 0.11 -4.85
N LEU A 76 -2.87 -0.47 -4.17
CA LEU A 76 -2.92 -1.91 -3.93
C LEU A 76 -3.23 -2.68 -5.22
N LEU A 77 -4.08 -2.13 -6.10
CA LEU A 77 -4.36 -2.70 -7.42
C LEU A 77 -3.09 -2.74 -8.28
N SER A 78 -2.28 -1.68 -8.29
CA SER A 78 -1.04 -1.66 -9.07
C SER A 78 -0.01 -2.68 -8.55
N LEU A 79 -0.07 -3.02 -7.25
CA LEU A 79 0.75 -4.08 -6.65
C LEU A 79 0.17 -5.49 -6.86
N GLY A 80 -1.06 -5.62 -7.37
CA GLY A 80 -1.78 -6.90 -7.42
C GLY A 80 -2.26 -7.39 -6.04
N PHE A 81 -2.34 -6.47 -5.07
CA PHE A 81 -2.66 -6.75 -3.67
C PHE A 81 -4.14 -6.55 -3.34
N LEU A 82 -4.95 -6.05 -4.28
CA LEU A 82 -6.39 -5.88 -4.13
C LEU A 82 -7.15 -6.84 -5.06
N ARG A 83 -8.26 -7.42 -4.59
CA ARG A 83 -9.13 -8.32 -5.38
C ARG A 83 -10.61 -8.12 -5.11
#